data_AF-A0A3D5M8Z6-F1
#
_entry.id   AF-A0A3D5M8Z6-F1
#
_cell.length_a   1.000
_cell.length_b   1.000
_cell.length_c   1.000
_cell.angle_alpha   90.00
_cell.angle_beta   90.00
_cell.angle_gamma   90.00
#
_symmetry.space_group_name_H-M   'P 1'
#
loop_
_entity.id
_entity.type
_entity.pdbx_description
1 polymer ?
#
loop_
_entity_poly.entity_id
_entity_poly.type
_entity_poly.pdbx_seq_one_letter_code
_entity_poly.pdbx_strand_id
1 'polypeptide(L)'
;MKISKTTEKRFSTPRCISYLLFSLLVFSVHNIPVDAQTDFEECGVFEMDPLGQCLLFYPEDASLGALIVDMGATAPPNPGSEGLLIGTQVDCVGICFPTSCVIGANFNPAGCNTTPSPQFIRGDCNNDLTFNLADAIYHLFSLFAAGPPPACYAACDMDIDDASNIGDSIAMLNLLFLNAPPPPDPYPSCGENPNPTQFLDCLNPICP
;
A
#
# COMPACT_ATOMS: atom_id res chain seq x y z
N MET A 1 41.23 -33.09 59.04
CA MET A 1 41.91 -33.85 57.96
C MET A 1 40.97 -33.86 56.75
N LYS A 2 41.40 -33.22 55.65
CA LYS A 2 40.95 -33.27 54.22
C LYS A 2 40.02 -34.47 53.84
N ILE A 3 38.98 -34.45 52.97
CA ILE A 3 38.65 -33.75 51.69
C ILE A 3 37.15 -33.95 51.34
N SER A 4 36.62 -33.01 50.53
CA SER A 4 35.34 -32.93 49.76
C SER A 4 34.93 -34.17 48.91
N LYS A 5 33.61 -34.36 48.69
CA LYS A 5 33.00 -34.59 47.35
C LYS A 5 31.46 -34.53 47.35
N THR A 6 30.93 -34.19 46.18
CA THR A 6 29.66 -33.55 45.81
C THR A 6 28.60 -34.55 45.27
N THR A 7 27.31 -34.21 45.47
CA THR A 7 26.09 -34.43 44.62
C THR A 7 25.91 -35.72 43.79
N GLU A 8 24.82 -36.48 44.03
CA GLU A 8 23.56 -36.51 43.26
C GLU A 8 22.63 -37.64 43.79
N LYS A 9 21.35 -37.34 44.07
CA LYS A 9 20.34 -38.32 44.47
C LYS A 9 19.47 -38.70 43.27
N ARG A 10 19.54 -39.95 42.81
CA ARG A 10 18.57 -40.53 41.88
C ARG A 10 17.80 -41.62 42.61
N PHE A 11 16.56 -41.32 42.98
CA PHE A 11 15.67 -42.26 43.69
C PHE A 11 14.83 -43.01 42.65
N SER A 12 14.99 -44.33 42.64
CA SER A 12 14.18 -45.31 41.93
C SER A 12 12.99 -45.71 42.80
N THR A 13 11.79 -45.87 42.22
CA THR A 13 10.83 -46.96 42.51
C THR A 13 9.50 -46.82 41.70
N PRO A 14 8.71 -47.90 41.53
CA PRO A 14 7.95 -48.18 40.31
C PRO A 14 6.42 -48.41 40.50
N ARG A 15 5.76 -48.69 39.35
CA ARG A 15 4.42 -49.30 39.10
C ARG A 15 3.26 -48.35 38.75
N CYS A 16 2.83 -48.40 37.49
CA CYS A 16 1.43 -48.70 37.16
C CYS A 16 1.32 -49.27 35.74
N ILE A 17 0.60 -50.39 35.65
CA ILE A 17 0.18 -51.08 34.44
C ILE A 17 -1.03 -50.31 33.88
N SER A 18 -1.00 -49.90 32.60
CA SER A 18 -2.23 -49.68 31.85
C SER A 18 -1.97 -49.66 30.33
N TYR A 19 -2.42 -50.75 29.68
CA TYR A 19 -2.93 -50.87 28.32
C TYR A 19 -2.21 -50.20 27.13
N LEU A 20 -1.72 -51.09 26.26
CA LEU A 20 -1.55 -50.90 24.82
C LEU A 20 -2.71 -50.11 24.19
N LEU A 21 -2.39 -49.00 23.51
CA LEU A 21 -2.94 -48.53 22.23
C LEU A 21 -2.36 -47.14 21.94
N PHE A 22 -1.11 -47.09 21.48
CA PHE A 22 -0.58 -45.90 20.80
C PHE A 22 -1.23 -45.87 19.41
N SER A 23 -2.43 -45.29 19.34
CA SER A 23 -3.08 -45.02 18.07
C SER A 23 -2.24 -43.96 17.36
N LEU A 24 -1.69 -44.31 16.20
CA LEU A 24 -1.21 -43.36 15.23
C LEU A 24 -2.34 -42.37 14.92
N LEU A 25 -2.32 -41.20 15.55
CA LEU A 25 -2.97 -40.02 14.99
C LEU A 25 -2.01 -39.46 13.94
N VAL A 26 -2.04 -40.11 12.78
CA VAL A 26 -1.65 -39.49 11.51
C VAL A 26 -2.45 -38.20 11.41
N PHE A 27 -1.77 -37.11 11.12
CA PHE A 27 -2.34 -35.83 10.73
C PHE A 27 -3.53 -36.06 9.79
N SER A 28 -4.75 -35.80 10.26
CA SER A 28 -5.86 -35.60 9.33
C SER A 28 -5.73 -34.17 8.82
N VAL A 29 -4.78 -33.98 7.89
CA VAL A 29 -4.86 -32.89 6.92
C VAL A 29 -6.25 -33.07 6.29
N HIS A 30 -7.18 -32.20 6.62
CA HIS A 30 -8.41 -32.13 5.87
C HIS A 30 -7.96 -31.75 4.46
N ASN A 31 -8.01 -32.72 3.54
CA ASN A 31 -7.90 -32.45 2.12
C ASN A 31 -9.06 -31.53 1.78
N ILE A 32 -8.81 -30.23 1.80
CA ILE A 32 -9.71 -29.25 1.22
C ILE A 32 -9.83 -29.66 -0.27
N PRO A 33 -11.04 -29.86 -0.80
CA PRO A 33 -11.20 -30.19 -2.21
C PRO A 33 -10.52 -29.10 -3.06
N VAL A 34 -9.71 -29.52 -4.03
CA VAL A 34 -8.92 -28.66 -4.93
C VAL A 34 -9.81 -27.68 -5.74
N ASP A 35 -11.12 -27.90 -5.76
CA ASP A 35 -12.13 -27.01 -6.38
C ASP A 35 -12.45 -25.72 -5.60
N ALA A 36 -11.89 -25.52 -4.40
CA ALA A 36 -12.19 -24.36 -3.53
C ALA A 36 -10.99 -23.42 -3.27
N GLN A 37 -9.90 -23.59 -4.03
CA GLN A 37 -8.70 -22.77 -3.95
C GLN A 37 -8.59 -21.91 -5.20
N THR A 38 -8.71 -20.60 -5.05
CA THR A 38 -8.50 -19.63 -6.14
C THR A 38 -7.20 -18.87 -5.90
N ASP A 39 -6.43 -18.66 -6.96
CA ASP A 39 -5.29 -17.74 -6.89
C ASP A 39 -5.83 -16.34 -6.56
N PHE A 40 -5.18 -15.67 -5.62
CA PHE A 40 -5.54 -14.35 -5.13
C PHE A 40 -4.39 -13.40 -5.40
N GLU A 41 -4.67 -12.32 -6.12
CA GLU A 41 -3.71 -11.25 -6.41
C GLU A 41 -4.49 -9.94 -6.49
N GLU A 42 -4.57 -9.23 -5.37
CA GLU A 42 -5.36 -8.00 -5.27
C GLU A 42 -4.67 -6.94 -4.42
N CYS A 43 -4.93 -5.69 -4.79
CA CYS A 43 -4.49 -4.52 -4.04
C CYS A 43 -5.44 -4.23 -2.89
N GLY A 44 -4.92 -3.62 -1.82
CA GLY A 44 -5.72 -3.27 -0.66
C GLY A 44 -4.92 -2.78 0.53
N VAL A 45 -5.64 -2.58 1.63
CA VAL A 45 -5.10 -2.02 2.88
C VAL A 45 -5.33 -2.97 4.05
N PHE A 46 -4.35 -3.08 4.94
CA PHE A 46 -4.53 -3.75 6.22
C PHE A 46 -5.12 -2.78 7.25
N GLU A 47 -6.32 -3.03 7.76
CA GLU A 47 -6.92 -2.23 8.83
C GLU A 47 -7.39 -3.11 9.98
N MET A 48 -7.43 -2.51 11.17
CA MET A 48 -8.08 -3.15 12.30
C MET A 48 -9.59 -3.13 12.09
N ASP A 49 -10.26 -4.20 12.47
CA ASP A 49 -11.72 -4.23 12.53
C ASP A 49 -12.25 -3.14 13.50
N PRO A 50 -13.53 -2.74 13.40
CA PRO A 50 -14.10 -1.70 14.25
C PRO A 50 -14.01 -1.95 15.76
N LEU A 51 -13.78 -3.21 16.17
CA LEU A 51 -13.61 -3.60 17.57
C LEU A 51 -12.12 -3.61 18.01
N GLY A 52 -11.18 -3.41 17.08
CA GLY A 52 -9.74 -3.40 17.35
C GLY A 52 -9.18 -4.76 17.75
N GLN A 53 -9.87 -5.84 17.42
CA GLN A 53 -9.54 -7.21 17.80
C GLN A 53 -8.77 -7.94 16.68
N CYS A 54 -8.98 -7.56 15.43
CA CYS A 54 -8.54 -8.29 14.26
C CYS A 54 -7.93 -7.37 13.21
N LEU A 55 -6.75 -7.72 12.70
CA LEU A 55 -6.19 -7.10 11.51
C LEU A 55 -6.76 -7.81 10.28
N LEU A 56 -7.47 -7.07 9.43
CA LEU A 56 -8.11 -7.57 8.22
C LEU A 56 -7.52 -6.87 7.00
N PHE A 57 -7.49 -7.58 5.87
CA PHE A 57 -7.16 -6.99 4.59
C PHE A 57 -8.44 -6.56 3.88
N TYR A 58 -8.49 -5.31 3.46
CA TYR A 58 -9.58 -4.73 2.68
C TYR A 58 -9.10 -4.55 1.25
N PRO A 59 -9.48 -5.45 0.32
CA PRO A 59 -9.13 -5.32 -1.08
C PRO A 59 -9.81 -4.08 -1.69
N GLU A 60 -9.19 -3.53 -2.73
CA GLU A 60 -9.76 -2.44 -3.54
C GLU A 60 -11.04 -2.88 -4.26
N ASP A 61 -11.12 -4.14 -4.70
CA ASP A 61 -12.38 -4.74 -5.14
C ASP A 61 -13.29 -5.02 -3.93
N ALA A 62 -14.20 -4.08 -3.68
CA ALA A 62 -15.20 -4.18 -2.63
C ALA A 62 -16.11 -5.42 -2.73
N SER A 63 -16.17 -6.11 -3.88
CA SER A 63 -16.97 -7.32 -4.05
C SER A 63 -16.44 -8.52 -3.24
N LEU A 64 -15.14 -8.51 -2.93
CA LEU A 64 -14.45 -9.57 -2.19
C LEU A 64 -14.64 -9.46 -0.68
N GLY A 65 -15.00 -8.27 -0.18
CA GLY A 65 -15.14 -8.00 1.24
C GLY A 65 -13.82 -8.09 2.01
N ALA A 66 -13.89 -7.94 3.34
CA ALA A 66 -12.71 -8.04 4.20
C ALA A 66 -12.23 -9.50 4.33
N LEU A 67 -10.92 -9.71 4.29
CA LEU A 67 -10.30 -11.03 4.28
C LEU A 67 -9.39 -11.21 5.49
N ILE A 68 -9.37 -12.41 6.04
CA ILE A 68 -8.29 -12.82 6.96
C ILE A 68 -7.10 -13.24 6.12
N VAL A 69 -5.91 -12.82 6.53
CA VAL A 69 -4.67 -13.16 5.85
C VAL A 69 -3.78 -13.98 6.77
N ASP A 70 -3.39 -15.16 6.31
CA ASP A 70 -2.31 -15.94 6.89
C ASP A 70 -1.02 -15.73 6.07
N MET A 71 -0.11 -14.93 6.63
CA MET A 71 1.22 -14.71 6.03
C MET A 71 2.25 -15.76 6.46
N GLY A 72 1.81 -16.83 7.14
CA GLY A 72 2.65 -17.91 7.63
C GLY A 72 3.62 -17.43 8.71
N ALA A 73 4.92 -17.47 8.40
CA ALA A 73 5.99 -17.13 9.36
C ALA A 73 6.39 -15.64 9.34
N THR A 74 5.86 -14.84 8.42
CA THR A 74 6.16 -13.42 8.35
C THR A 74 5.28 -12.64 9.33
N ALA A 75 5.83 -11.58 9.92
CA ALA A 75 5.09 -10.73 10.84
C ALA A 75 4.03 -9.92 10.06
N PRO A 76 2.79 -9.82 10.56
CA PRO A 76 1.73 -9.04 9.91
C PRO A 76 2.17 -7.57 9.71
N PRO A 77 1.74 -6.91 8.63
CA PRO A 77 2.03 -5.49 8.41
C PRO A 77 1.35 -4.65 9.49
N ASN A 78 1.81 -3.39 9.64
CA ASN A 78 1.14 -2.46 10.54
C ASN A 78 -0.25 -2.10 9.98
N PRO A 79 -1.25 -1.81 10.83
CA PRO A 79 -2.49 -1.19 10.37
C PRO A 79 -2.21 0.07 9.54
N GLY A 80 -2.94 0.27 8.45
CA GLY A 80 -2.74 1.31 7.45
C GLY A 80 -1.70 0.98 6.37
N SER A 81 -1.13 -0.23 6.37
CA SER A 81 -0.22 -0.62 5.28
C SER A 81 -1.01 -0.98 4.02
N GLU A 82 -0.74 -0.27 2.93
CA GLU A 82 -1.28 -0.53 1.60
C GLU A 82 -0.29 -1.34 0.75
N GLY A 83 -0.77 -2.20 -0.13
CA GLY A 83 0.08 -2.98 -1.01
C GLY A 83 -0.61 -4.18 -1.65
N LEU A 84 0.14 -4.89 -2.49
CA LEU A 84 -0.36 -6.04 -3.23
C LEU A 84 -0.30 -7.26 -2.35
N LEU A 85 -1.42 -7.97 -2.24
CA LEU A 85 -1.49 -9.23 -1.53
C LEU A 85 -1.64 -10.36 -2.55
N ILE A 86 -0.66 -11.29 -2.53
CA ILE A 86 -0.65 -12.48 -3.38
C ILE A 86 -0.79 -13.70 -2.50
N GLY A 87 -1.67 -14.64 -2.83
CA GLY A 87 -1.79 -15.89 -2.10
C GLY A 87 -2.86 -16.80 -2.70
N THR A 88 -3.41 -17.68 -1.87
CA THR A 88 -4.52 -18.55 -2.27
C THR A 88 -5.73 -18.23 -1.42
N GLN A 89 -6.83 -17.82 -2.06
CA GLN A 89 -8.10 -17.61 -1.39
C GLN A 89 -8.79 -18.95 -1.16
N VAL A 90 -9.28 -19.13 0.06
CA VAL A 90 -10.00 -20.32 0.51
C VAL A 90 -11.19 -19.91 1.37
N ASP A 91 -12.26 -20.70 1.33
CA ASP A 91 -13.34 -20.53 2.29
C ASP A 91 -12.88 -20.94 3.69
N CYS A 92 -13.08 -20.05 4.65
CA CYS A 92 -12.66 -20.23 6.03
C CYS A 92 -13.62 -19.52 6.98
N VAL A 93 -13.59 -19.87 8.26
CA VAL A 93 -14.28 -19.10 9.30
C VAL A 93 -13.31 -18.90 10.46
N GLY A 94 -13.04 -17.64 10.81
CA GLY A 94 -12.13 -17.25 11.90
C GLY A 94 -12.86 -16.68 13.12
N ILE A 95 -12.09 -16.39 14.17
CA ILE A 95 -12.57 -15.60 15.33
C ILE A 95 -12.97 -14.18 14.90
N CYS A 96 -12.26 -13.66 13.90
CA CYS A 96 -12.65 -12.53 13.08
C CYS A 96 -13.57 -13.10 11.99
N PHE A 97 -14.78 -12.59 11.78
CA PHE A 97 -15.70 -13.21 10.80
C PHE A 97 -15.54 -12.63 9.39
N PRO A 98 -14.76 -13.30 8.53
CA PRO A 98 -15.13 -13.48 7.13
C PRO A 98 -15.28 -14.97 6.78
N THR A 99 -15.98 -15.23 5.67
CA THR A 99 -16.19 -16.57 5.10
C THR A 99 -15.03 -17.01 4.19
N SER A 100 -14.04 -16.15 3.98
CA SER A 100 -12.90 -16.38 3.08
C SER A 100 -11.59 -15.84 3.68
N CYS A 101 -10.51 -16.58 3.48
CA CYS A 101 -9.15 -16.28 3.94
C CYS A 101 -8.19 -16.31 2.76
N VAL A 102 -7.06 -15.63 2.87
CA VAL A 102 -5.90 -15.79 1.99
C VAL A 102 -4.81 -16.52 2.77
N ILE A 103 -4.41 -17.71 2.29
CA ILE A 103 -3.34 -18.52 2.91
C ILE A 103 -2.06 -18.46 2.07
N GLY A 104 -0.91 -18.64 2.74
CA GLY A 104 0.39 -18.58 2.09
C GLY A 104 0.68 -17.20 1.49
N ALA A 105 0.14 -16.16 2.12
CA ALA A 105 0.13 -14.84 1.54
C ALA A 105 1.52 -14.17 1.57
N ASN A 106 1.83 -13.44 0.52
CA ASN A 106 2.97 -12.54 0.42
C ASN A 106 2.46 -11.12 0.19
N PHE A 107 2.95 -10.17 0.98
CA PHE A 107 2.56 -8.77 0.91
C PHE A 107 3.71 -7.95 0.32
N ASN A 108 3.44 -7.28 -0.80
CA ASN A 108 4.36 -6.35 -1.43
C ASN A 108 3.83 -4.91 -1.27
N PRO A 109 4.43 -4.09 -0.37
CA PRO A 109 3.97 -2.71 -0.15
C PRO A 109 4.16 -1.80 -1.38
N ALA A 110 5.00 -2.21 -2.34
CA ALA A 110 5.18 -1.51 -3.62
C ALA A 110 4.56 -2.26 -4.80
N GLY A 111 3.77 -3.31 -4.53
CA GLY A 111 3.21 -4.17 -5.57
C GLY A 111 1.92 -3.61 -6.17
N CYS A 112 1.27 -2.72 -5.45
CA CYS A 112 0.19 -1.91 -6.00
C CYS A 112 0.81 -0.62 -6.50
N ASN A 113 0.50 -0.27 -7.75
CA ASN A 113 0.50 1.14 -8.12
C ASN A 113 -0.69 1.77 -7.38
N THR A 114 -0.48 2.08 -6.10
CA THR A 114 -1.50 2.62 -5.20
C THR A 114 -2.01 3.93 -5.77
N THR A 115 -3.27 3.95 -6.17
CA THR A 115 -3.94 5.05 -6.89
C THR A 115 -3.37 5.25 -8.32
N PRO A 116 -4.20 5.39 -9.37
CA PRO A 116 -3.68 5.98 -10.60
C PRO A 116 -3.00 7.28 -10.21
N SER A 117 -1.69 7.38 -10.48
CA SER A 117 -0.94 8.61 -10.25
C SER A 117 -1.74 9.72 -10.91
N PRO A 118 -2.10 10.79 -10.17
CA PRO A 118 -2.97 11.82 -10.70
C PRO A 118 -2.36 12.31 -12.01
N GLN A 119 -3.12 12.17 -13.09
CA GLN A 119 -2.67 12.62 -14.40
C GLN A 119 -2.91 14.11 -14.51
N PHE A 120 -1.90 14.84 -14.97
CA PHE A 120 -1.95 16.29 -15.14
C PHE A 120 -1.14 16.71 -16.38
N ILE A 121 -1.21 18.00 -16.71
CA ILE A 121 -0.33 18.65 -17.68
C ILE A 121 0.56 19.62 -16.92
N ARG A 122 1.88 19.45 -17.01
CA ARG A 122 2.84 20.37 -16.40
C ARG A 122 2.71 21.74 -17.08
N GLY A 123 2.45 22.76 -16.29
CA GLY A 123 2.12 24.10 -16.73
C GLY A 123 0.64 24.45 -16.61
N ASP A 124 -0.30 23.48 -16.53
CA ASP A 124 -1.74 23.73 -16.39
C ASP A 124 -2.13 23.96 -14.92
N CYS A 125 -1.84 25.17 -14.43
CA CYS A 125 -2.07 25.55 -13.04
C CYS A 125 -3.54 25.82 -12.71
N ASN A 126 -4.29 26.29 -13.71
CA ASN A 126 -5.70 26.63 -13.52
C ASN A 126 -6.64 25.45 -13.82
N ASN A 127 -6.10 24.30 -14.25
CA ASN A 127 -6.81 23.06 -14.56
C ASN A 127 -7.85 23.24 -15.67
N ASP A 128 -7.47 23.92 -16.76
CA ASP A 128 -8.31 24.12 -17.94
C ASP A 128 -7.93 23.25 -19.15
N LEU A 129 -6.98 22.32 -18.95
CA LEU A 129 -6.40 21.40 -19.94
C LEU A 129 -5.54 22.08 -21.01
N THR A 130 -5.21 23.37 -20.85
CA THR A 130 -4.40 24.11 -21.81
C THR A 130 -3.31 24.93 -21.14
N PHE A 131 -2.06 24.72 -21.54
CA PHE A 131 -0.97 25.59 -21.09
C PHE A 131 -0.97 26.93 -21.84
N ASN A 132 -1.25 28.02 -21.12
CA ASN A 132 -1.27 29.38 -21.66
C ASN A 132 -0.91 30.45 -20.59
N LEU A 133 -1.08 31.74 -20.92
CA LEU A 133 -0.73 32.84 -20.01
C LEU A 133 -1.60 32.85 -18.72
N ALA A 134 -2.83 32.34 -18.79
CA ALA A 134 -3.74 32.26 -17.67
C ALA A 134 -3.16 31.41 -16.53
N ASP A 135 -2.38 30.37 -16.83
CA ASP A 135 -1.73 29.52 -15.83
C ASP A 135 -0.71 30.28 -14.99
N ALA A 136 0.18 31.03 -15.67
CA ALA A 136 1.17 31.85 -14.99
C ALA A 136 0.51 32.93 -14.12
N ILE A 137 -0.60 33.52 -14.60
CA ILE A 137 -1.38 34.49 -13.82
C ILE A 137 -2.03 33.82 -12.62
N TYR A 138 -2.65 32.63 -12.81
CA TYR A 138 -3.31 31.88 -11.75
C TYR A 138 -2.31 31.51 -10.65
N HIS A 139 -1.14 31.00 -11.02
CA HIS A 139 -0.09 30.64 -10.06
C HIS A 139 0.45 31.85 -9.28
N LEU A 140 0.71 32.97 -9.95
CA LEU A 140 1.10 34.22 -9.26
C LEU A 140 0.00 34.73 -8.33
N PHE A 141 -1.26 34.58 -8.73
CA PHE A 141 -2.42 34.99 -7.92
C PHE A 141 -2.56 34.12 -6.67
N SER A 142 -2.35 32.80 -6.79
CA SER A 142 -2.34 31.88 -5.64
C SER A 142 -1.17 32.17 -4.68
N LEU A 143 0.01 32.53 -5.20
CA LEU A 143 1.19 32.80 -4.37
C LEU A 143 1.12 34.14 -3.60
N PHE A 144 0.64 35.21 -4.24
CA PHE A 144 0.83 36.57 -3.73
C PHE A 144 -0.44 37.36 -3.46
N ALA A 145 -1.60 36.89 -3.89
CA ALA A 145 -2.84 37.66 -3.85
C ALA A 145 -3.99 36.91 -3.17
N ALA A 146 -3.67 35.89 -2.35
CA ALA A 146 -4.65 35.03 -1.68
C ALA A 146 -5.68 34.43 -2.65
N GLY A 147 -5.24 34.13 -3.87
CA GLY A 147 -6.01 33.37 -4.84
C GLY A 147 -6.28 31.94 -4.36
N PRO A 148 -7.22 31.23 -5.00
CA PRO A 148 -7.46 29.83 -4.69
C PRO A 148 -6.18 29.00 -4.91
N PRO A 149 -5.93 27.97 -4.08
CA PRO A 149 -4.81 27.06 -4.33
C PRO A 149 -5.00 26.31 -5.66
N PRO A 150 -3.90 25.95 -6.36
CA PRO A 150 -3.95 25.03 -7.50
C PRO A 150 -4.56 23.69 -7.12
N ALA A 151 -5.25 23.06 -8.07
CA ALA A 151 -5.80 21.70 -7.91
C ALA A 151 -4.70 20.62 -7.92
N CYS A 152 -3.62 20.86 -8.69
CA CYS A 152 -2.36 20.13 -8.66
C CYS A 152 -1.27 21.13 -8.33
N TYR A 153 -0.52 20.89 -7.26
CA TYR A 153 0.74 21.62 -7.12
C TYR A 153 1.79 21.11 -8.10
N ALA A 154 1.77 19.82 -8.44
CA ALA A 154 2.74 19.23 -9.39
C ALA A 154 2.59 19.77 -10.83
N ALA A 155 1.39 20.22 -11.22
CA ALA A 155 1.19 20.91 -12.49
C ALA A 155 1.83 22.32 -12.49
N CYS A 156 1.91 22.96 -11.32
CA CYS A 156 2.52 24.28 -11.16
C CYS A 156 4.02 24.26 -10.92
N ASP A 157 4.60 23.12 -10.55
CA ASP A 157 6.04 22.91 -10.36
C ASP A 157 6.68 22.64 -11.74
N MET A 158 7.37 23.63 -12.30
CA MET A 158 7.93 23.59 -13.65
C MET A 158 9.34 23.02 -13.71
N ASP A 159 10.09 23.08 -12.61
CA ASP A 159 11.48 22.62 -12.55
C ASP A 159 11.72 21.35 -11.71
N ILE A 160 10.65 20.78 -11.13
CA ILE A 160 10.65 19.55 -10.34
C ILE A 160 11.55 19.67 -9.10
N ASP A 161 11.45 20.80 -8.41
CA ASP A 161 12.17 21.02 -7.16
C ASP A 161 11.34 20.68 -5.90
N ASP A 162 10.14 20.13 -6.10
CA ASP A 162 9.14 19.83 -5.04
C ASP A 162 8.65 21.10 -4.32
N ALA A 163 8.76 22.27 -4.95
CA ALA A 163 8.32 23.53 -4.39
C ALA A 163 7.64 24.44 -5.42
N SER A 164 6.30 24.48 -5.41
CA SER A 164 5.52 25.46 -6.18
C SER A 164 5.76 26.89 -5.66
N ASN A 165 6.55 27.66 -6.40
CA ASN A 165 7.03 28.99 -6.03
C ASN A 165 7.13 29.96 -7.25
N ILE A 166 7.71 31.16 -7.05
CA ILE A 166 7.78 32.17 -8.12
C ILE A 166 8.68 31.73 -9.29
N GLY A 167 9.66 30.86 -9.05
CA GLY A 167 10.54 30.28 -10.05
C GLY A 167 9.75 29.59 -11.16
N ASP A 168 8.68 28.87 -10.81
CA ASP A 168 7.86 28.18 -11.79
C ASP A 168 7.07 29.14 -12.66
N SER A 169 6.52 30.20 -12.07
CA SER A 169 5.83 31.24 -12.82
C SER A 169 6.76 31.89 -13.85
N ILE A 170 8.04 32.11 -13.47
CA ILE A 170 9.07 32.62 -14.39
C ILE A 170 9.37 31.60 -15.49
N ALA A 171 9.45 30.31 -15.16
CA ALA A 171 9.67 29.24 -16.13
C ALA A 171 8.53 29.16 -17.15
N MET A 172 7.26 29.26 -16.72
CA MET A 172 6.09 29.32 -17.61
C MET A 172 6.19 30.49 -18.59
N LEU A 173 6.50 31.70 -18.10
CA LEU A 173 6.62 32.89 -18.93
C LEU A 173 7.79 32.79 -19.92
N ASN A 174 8.92 32.21 -19.49
CA ASN A 174 10.07 31.96 -20.36
C ASN A 174 9.72 30.97 -21.48
N LEU A 175 8.94 29.93 -21.18
CA LEU A 175 8.46 28.98 -22.18
C LEU A 175 7.51 29.65 -23.18
N LEU A 176 6.54 30.43 -22.70
CA LEU A 176 5.53 31.10 -23.51
C LEU A 176 6.11 32.20 -24.44
N PHE A 177 7.12 32.95 -23.98
CA PHE A 177 7.57 34.17 -24.67
C PHE A 177 9.01 34.13 -25.16
N LEU A 178 9.87 33.28 -24.59
CA LEU A 178 11.29 33.25 -24.89
C LEU A 178 11.75 31.93 -25.55
N ASN A 179 10.83 31.04 -25.89
CA ASN A 179 11.13 29.72 -26.45
C ASN A 179 12.12 28.94 -25.56
N ALA A 180 11.94 29.00 -24.24
CA ALA A 180 12.71 28.14 -23.34
C ALA A 180 12.49 26.66 -23.67
N PRO A 181 13.40 25.76 -23.26
CA PRO A 181 13.18 24.32 -23.39
C PRO A 181 11.86 23.91 -22.71
N PRO A 182 11.14 22.92 -23.26
CA PRO A 182 9.95 22.38 -22.61
C PRO A 182 10.32 21.82 -21.23
N PRO A 183 9.39 21.89 -20.26
CA PRO A 183 9.63 21.34 -18.95
C PRO A 183 9.59 19.80 -19.05
N PRO A 184 10.01 19.09 -17.98
CA PRO A 184 9.95 17.63 -18.00
C PRO A 184 8.50 17.13 -18.05
N ASP A 185 8.30 15.85 -18.37
CA ASP A 185 6.97 15.24 -18.46
C ASP A 185 6.17 15.40 -17.15
N PRO A 186 4.83 15.49 -17.18
CA PRO A 186 3.94 15.34 -18.35
C PRO A 186 3.64 16.68 -19.08
N TYR A 187 4.32 16.95 -20.20
CA TYR A 187 4.07 18.13 -21.06
C TYR A 187 4.25 17.76 -22.54
N PRO A 188 3.42 18.25 -23.48
CA PRO A 188 2.26 19.13 -23.31
C PRO A 188 0.94 18.37 -23.14
N SER A 189 1.00 17.04 -23.05
CA SER A 189 -0.15 16.17 -22.95
C SER A 189 -0.28 15.62 -21.54
N CYS A 190 -1.52 15.25 -21.20
CA CYS A 190 -1.83 14.56 -19.97
C CYS A 190 -0.95 13.32 -19.80
N GLY A 191 -0.43 13.13 -18.60
CA GLY A 191 0.35 11.97 -18.24
C GLY A 191 0.62 11.92 -16.75
N GLU A 192 1.22 10.83 -16.35
CA GLU A 192 1.72 10.65 -14.99
C GLU A 192 3.07 11.33 -14.84
N ASN A 193 3.41 11.69 -13.61
CA ASN A 193 4.76 12.10 -13.29
C ASN A 193 5.70 10.87 -13.33
N PRO A 194 6.74 10.86 -14.20
CA PRO A 194 7.68 9.73 -14.24
C PRO A 194 8.59 9.65 -13.00
N ASN A 195 8.57 10.67 -12.13
CA ASN A 195 9.33 10.67 -10.90
C ASN A 195 8.44 10.31 -9.69
N PRO A 196 8.54 9.07 -9.16
CA PRO A 196 7.70 8.61 -8.05
C PRO A 196 8.08 9.23 -6.69
N THR A 197 9.16 10.03 -6.62
CA THR A 197 9.58 10.70 -5.38
C THR A 197 9.09 12.13 -5.25
N GLN A 198 8.33 12.64 -6.23
CA GLN A 198 7.76 13.99 -6.13
C GLN A 198 6.46 13.92 -5.31
N PHE A 199 6.36 14.71 -4.25
CA PHE A 199 5.31 14.56 -3.21
C PHE A 199 4.26 15.67 -3.24
N LEU A 200 4.20 16.47 -4.31
CA LEU A 200 3.22 17.54 -4.45
C LEU A 200 1.81 16.98 -4.72
N ASP A 201 0.88 17.39 -3.87
CA ASP A 201 -0.50 16.91 -3.85
C ASP A 201 -1.28 17.32 -5.11
N CYS A 202 -2.02 16.36 -5.66
CA CYS A 202 -2.90 16.52 -6.80
C CYS A 202 -4.21 15.78 -6.49
N LEU A 203 -5.17 16.54 -5.98
CA LEU A 203 -6.33 16.02 -5.26
C LEU A 203 -7.45 15.46 -6.17
N ASN A 204 -7.28 15.46 -7.48
CA ASN A 204 -8.22 14.88 -8.44
C ASN A 204 -7.47 14.49 -9.73
N PRO A 205 -7.93 13.46 -10.47
CA PRO A 205 -7.51 13.30 -11.86
C PRO A 205 -7.90 14.57 -12.63
N ILE A 206 -6.88 15.36 -12.99
CA ILE A 206 -7.01 16.63 -13.72
C ILE A 206 -7.27 16.34 -15.19
N CYS A 207 -6.78 15.20 -15.65
CA CYS A 207 -7.00 14.65 -16.97
C CYS A 207 -8.14 13.62 -17.00
N PRO A 208 -8.86 13.49 -18.14
CA PRO A 208 -10.01 12.60 -18.31
C PRO A 208 -9.68 11.11 -18.28
#